data_AF-X1BK34-F1
#
_entry.id   AF-X1BK34-F1
#
_cell.length_a   1.000
_cell.length_b   1.000
_cell.length_c   1.000
_cell.angle_alpha   90.00
_cell.angle_beta   90.00
_cell.angle_gamma   90.00
#
_symmetry.space_group_name_H-M   'P 1'
#
loop_
_entity.id
_entity.type
_entity.pdbx_description
1 polymer ?
#
loop_
_entity_poly.entity_id
_entity_poly.type
_entity_poly.pdbx_seq_one_letter_code
_entity_poly.pdbx_strand_id
1 'polypeptide(L)'
;MQTSRTANGRGRIDRKTLARSIQYLGRYRWQAIIPYLFLVVATLAQLMVPKMLGNIIDAVTQGSVANAIVPRMDTIPSAILDQILEAMDTTQAQLVFNYENAERLLITSALAILVFAILRGVFAFLQTFTAERNSQSVAFDMRNE
;
A
#
# COMPACT_ATOMS: atom_id res chain seq x y z
N MET A 1 -58.46 -31.91 32.85
CA MET A 1 -57.09 -31.88 33.40
C MET A 1 -56.10 -32.11 32.27
N GLN A 2 -55.00 -31.33 32.28
CA GLN A 2 -53.75 -31.48 31.52
C GLN A 2 -53.75 -31.26 29.99
N THR A 3 -53.31 -30.07 29.59
CA THR A 3 -52.36 -29.94 28.47
C THR A 3 -51.20 -29.06 28.94
N SER A 4 -50.12 -29.70 29.35
CA SER A 4 -48.84 -29.09 29.66
C SER A 4 -48.17 -28.67 28.36
N ARG A 5 -48.23 -27.37 27.99
CA ARG A 5 -47.41 -26.82 26.91
C ARG A 5 -46.07 -26.39 27.50
N THR A 6 -45.06 -27.17 27.14
CA THR A 6 -43.69 -27.12 27.64
C THR A 6 -43.00 -25.82 27.24
N ALA A 7 -42.49 -25.17 28.29
CA ALA A 7 -41.33 -24.30 28.39
C ALA A 7 -40.63 -23.85 27.10
N ASN A 8 -40.70 -22.53 26.93
CA ASN A 8 -39.77 -21.66 26.21
C ASN A 8 -38.30 -22.06 26.45
N GLY A 9 -37.78 -22.91 25.56
CA GLY A 9 -36.37 -23.26 25.51
C GLY A 9 -35.61 -22.12 24.85
N ARG A 10 -35.07 -21.20 25.65
CA ARG A 10 -34.01 -20.27 25.22
C ARG A 10 -32.94 -21.11 24.52
N GLY A 11 -32.89 -21.02 23.19
CA GLY A 11 -31.94 -21.74 22.37
C GLY A 11 -30.54 -21.39 22.82
N ARG A 12 -29.92 -22.30 23.58
CA ARG A 12 -28.49 -22.24 23.85
C ARG A 12 -27.84 -22.19 22.48
N ILE A 13 -27.09 -21.12 22.21
CA ILE A 13 -26.24 -21.02 21.03
C ILE A 13 -25.27 -22.19 21.13
N ASP A 14 -25.64 -23.29 20.48
CA ASP A 14 -24.85 -24.50 20.48
C ASP A 14 -23.64 -24.22 19.60
N ARG A 15 -22.45 -24.34 20.17
CA ARG A 15 -21.18 -24.15 19.45
C ARG A 15 -21.13 -25.05 18.20
N LYS A 16 -21.87 -26.15 18.21
CA LYS A 16 -22.06 -27.08 17.09
C LYS A 16 -22.91 -26.52 15.94
N THR A 17 -23.82 -25.61 16.23
CA THR A 17 -24.63 -24.92 15.21
C THR A 17 -23.82 -23.79 14.57
N LEU A 18 -23.11 -23.00 15.39
CA LEU A 18 -22.13 -22.03 14.89
C LEU A 18 -21.03 -22.68 14.03
N ALA A 19 -20.51 -23.83 14.47
CA ALA A 19 -19.51 -24.57 13.71
C ALA A 19 -20.04 -25.04 12.35
N ARG A 20 -21.32 -25.43 12.26
CA ARG A 20 -21.97 -25.79 11.00
C ARG A 20 -22.16 -24.58 10.09
N SER A 21 -22.56 -23.42 10.64
CA SER A 21 -22.68 -22.17 9.87
C SER A 21 -21.32 -21.73 9.29
N ILE A 22 -20.25 -21.84 10.08
CA ILE A 22 -18.87 -21.58 9.63
C ILE A 22 -18.44 -22.60 8.55
N GLN A 23 -18.88 -23.86 8.67
CA GLN A 23 -18.58 -24.91 7.69
C GLN A 23 -19.27 -24.66 6.34
N TYR A 24 -20.47 -24.04 6.33
CA TYR A 24 -21.16 -23.66 5.09
C TYR A 24 -20.48 -22.46 4.37
N LEU A 25 -20.01 -21.46 5.11
CA LEU A 25 -19.12 -20.41 4.59
C LEU A 25 -17.81 -20.97 4.02
N GLY A 26 -17.32 -22.06 4.61
CA GLY A 26 -16.13 -22.80 4.20
C GLY A 26 -16.24 -23.55 2.87
N ARG A 27 -17.36 -23.51 2.13
CA ARG A 27 -17.47 -24.15 0.81
C ARG A 27 -17.08 -23.22 -0.36
N TYR A 28 -16.98 -21.91 -0.12
CA TYR A 28 -16.55 -20.89 -1.10
C TYR A 28 -15.20 -20.20 -0.74
N ARG A 29 -14.30 -20.95 -0.08
CA ARG A 29 -13.02 -20.45 0.50
C ARG A 29 -12.17 -19.68 -0.50
N TRP A 30 -12.19 -20.08 -1.76
CA TRP A 30 -11.37 -19.45 -2.81
C TRP A 30 -11.90 -18.09 -3.25
N GLN A 31 -13.22 -17.85 -3.23
CA GLN A 31 -13.78 -16.54 -3.58
C GLN A 31 -13.70 -15.55 -2.42
N ALA A 32 -13.72 -16.03 -1.18
CA ALA A 32 -13.54 -15.18 0.00
C ALA A 32 -12.10 -14.72 0.19
N ILE A 33 -11.08 -15.49 -0.24
CA ILE A 33 -9.65 -15.16 -0.03
C ILE A 33 -9.13 -14.11 -1.01
N ILE A 34 -9.61 -14.08 -2.26
CA ILE A 34 -9.10 -13.18 -3.31
C ILE A 34 -9.12 -11.70 -2.87
N PRO A 35 -10.21 -11.15 -2.27
CA PRO A 35 -10.23 -9.77 -1.79
C PRO A 35 -9.21 -9.48 -0.69
N TYR A 36 -9.02 -10.41 0.25
CA TYR A 36 -8.04 -10.24 1.34
C TYR A 36 -6.61 -10.31 0.82
N LEU A 37 -6.33 -11.20 -0.15
CA LEU A 37 -5.03 -11.26 -0.80
C LEU A 37 -4.71 -9.93 -1.52
N PHE A 38 -5.69 -9.40 -2.25
CA PHE A 38 -5.59 -8.09 -2.89
C PHE A 38 -5.37 -6.96 -1.89
N LEU A 39 -6.04 -7.01 -0.73
CA LEU A 39 -5.86 -6.03 0.34
C LEU A 39 -4.44 -6.05 0.88
N VAL A 40 -3.86 -7.23 1.10
CA VAL A 40 -2.45 -7.36 1.54
C VAL A 40 -1.50 -6.76 0.50
N VAL A 41 -1.63 -7.13 -0.77
CA VAL A 41 -0.78 -6.59 -1.85
C VAL A 41 -0.94 -5.07 -1.97
N ALA A 42 -2.17 -4.56 -1.88
CA ALA A 42 -2.43 -3.12 -1.91
C ALA A 42 -1.80 -2.40 -0.72
N THR A 43 -1.81 -3.00 0.47
CA THR A 43 -1.20 -2.41 1.67
C THR A 43 0.32 -2.39 1.57
N LEU A 44 0.93 -3.45 1.02
CA LEU A 44 2.37 -3.48 0.72
C LEU A 44 2.74 -2.42 -0.33
N ALA A 45 1.92 -2.25 -1.35
CA ALA A 45 2.10 -1.21 -2.37
C ALA A 45 1.98 0.20 -1.76
N GLN A 46 1.04 0.41 -0.82
CA GLN A 46 0.91 1.69 -0.10
C GLN A 46 2.15 2.02 0.74
N LEU A 47 2.83 1.03 1.32
CA LEU A 47 4.09 1.23 2.04
C LEU A 47 5.26 1.63 1.11
N MET A 48 5.18 1.30 -0.18
CA MET A 48 6.19 1.71 -1.17
C MET A 48 6.13 3.21 -1.45
N VAL A 49 4.96 3.84 -1.36
CA VAL A 49 4.76 5.26 -1.71
C VAL A 49 5.64 6.21 -0.88
N PRO A 50 5.67 6.13 0.47
CA PRO A 50 6.58 6.94 1.28
C PRO A 50 8.05 6.77 0.89
N LYS A 51 8.48 5.54 0.60
CA LYS A 51 9.86 5.26 0.20
C LYS A 51 10.19 5.84 -1.17
N MET A 52 9.25 5.77 -2.13
CA MET A 52 9.42 6.43 -3.42
C MET A 52 9.53 7.94 -3.27
N LEU A 53 8.72 8.56 -2.40
CA LEU A 53 8.82 9.99 -2.13
C LEU A 53 10.21 10.37 -1.56
N GLY A 54 10.75 9.57 -0.63
CA GLY A 54 12.12 9.73 -0.14
C GLY A 54 13.14 9.68 -1.29
N ASN A 55 13.09 8.62 -2.10
CA ASN A 55 13.97 8.46 -3.25
C ASN A 55 13.88 9.63 -4.25
N ILE A 56 12.70 10.25 -4.41
CA ILE A 56 12.49 11.42 -5.25
C ILE A 56 13.15 12.65 -4.65
N ILE A 57 12.90 12.92 -3.37
CA ILE A 57 13.49 14.05 -2.66
C ILE A 57 15.01 13.95 -2.72
N ASP A 58 15.55 12.75 -2.48
CA ASP A 58 16.98 12.49 -2.57
C ASP A 58 17.50 12.69 -3.99
N ALA A 59 16.83 12.17 -5.02
CA ALA A 59 17.22 12.35 -6.42
C ALA A 59 17.19 13.82 -6.87
N VAL A 60 16.19 14.60 -6.44
CA VAL A 60 16.10 16.04 -6.74
C VAL A 60 17.19 16.80 -6.01
N THR A 61 17.41 16.51 -4.73
CA THR A 61 18.41 17.19 -3.90
C THR A 61 19.81 16.91 -4.43
N GLN A 62 20.16 15.63 -4.58
CA GLN A 62 21.46 15.23 -5.10
C GLN A 62 21.66 15.65 -6.56
N GLY A 63 20.60 15.62 -7.37
CA GLY A 63 20.61 16.10 -8.75
C GLY A 63 20.86 17.61 -8.86
N SER A 64 20.28 18.42 -7.97
CA SER A 64 20.51 19.86 -7.93
C SER A 64 21.94 20.21 -7.51
N VAL A 65 22.48 19.50 -6.52
CA VAL A 65 23.87 19.63 -6.07
C VAL A 65 24.82 19.21 -7.19
N ALA A 66 24.55 18.07 -7.84
CA ALA A 66 25.33 17.59 -8.97
C ALA A 66 25.35 18.59 -10.13
N ASN A 67 24.20 19.19 -10.46
CA ASN A 67 24.10 20.25 -11.48
C ASN A 67 24.89 21.53 -11.11
N ALA A 68 25.09 21.82 -9.81
CA ALA A 68 25.85 22.98 -9.39
C ALA A 68 27.38 22.73 -9.42
N ILE A 69 27.80 21.50 -9.09
CA ILE A 69 29.21 21.13 -8.89
C ILE A 69 29.84 20.57 -10.17
N VAL A 70 29.19 19.63 -10.85
CA VAL A 70 29.78 18.90 -12.00
C VAL A 70 30.19 19.85 -13.15
N PRO A 71 29.40 20.87 -13.55
CA PRO A 71 29.82 21.80 -14.59
C PRO A 71 30.97 22.73 -14.19
N ARG A 72 31.27 22.85 -12.89
CA ARG A 72 32.32 23.72 -12.34
C ARG A 72 33.51 22.92 -11.80
N MET A 73 33.50 21.61 -11.97
CA MET A 73 34.49 20.72 -11.36
C MET A 73 35.92 21.06 -11.79
N ASP A 74 36.09 21.53 -13.03
CA ASP A 74 37.38 21.97 -13.58
C ASP A 74 37.90 23.28 -12.95
N THR A 75 37.01 24.07 -12.32
CA THR A 75 37.35 25.35 -11.69
C THR A 75 37.51 25.27 -10.18
N ILE A 76 37.08 24.18 -9.55
CA ILE A 76 37.19 23.99 -8.10
C ILE A 76 38.54 23.31 -7.81
N PRO A 77 39.38 23.86 -6.93
CA PRO A 77 40.59 23.18 -6.46
C PRO A 77 40.27 21.79 -5.91
N SER A 78 41.03 20.77 -6.30
CA SER A 78 40.80 19.36 -5.94
C SER A 78 40.67 19.13 -4.43
N ALA A 79 41.45 19.85 -3.62
CA ALA A 79 41.38 19.78 -2.16
C ALA A 79 40.00 20.16 -1.57
N ILE A 80 39.27 21.08 -2.23
CA ILE A 80 37.92 21.50 -1.80
C ILE A 80 36.88 20.49 -2.28
N LEU A 81 37.06 19.91 -3.47
CA LEU A 81 36.17 18.86 -3.98
C LEU A 81 36.17 17.64 -3.05
N ASP A 82 37.34 17.19 -2.62
CA ASP A 82 37.45 16.03 -1.72
C ASP A 82 36.77 16.30 -0.37
N GLN A 83 36.91 17.51 0.17
CA GLN A 83 36.25 17.90 1.42
C GLN A 83 34.72 17.95 1.29
N ILE A 84 34.18 18.40 0.15
CA ILE A 84 32.73 18.41 -0.10
C ILE A 84 32.20 16.98 -0.24
N LEU A 85 32.93 16.12 -0.95
CA LEU A 85 32.55 14.71 -1.14
C LEU A 85 32.54 13.96 0.20
N GLU A 86 33.54 14.18 1.05
CA GLU A 86 33.62 13.62 2.40
C GLU A 86 32.49 14.13 3.30
N ALA A 87 32.17 15.43 3.25
CA ALA A 87 31.08 16.01 4.04
C ALA A 87 29.68 15.51 3.62
N MET A 88 29.51 15.12 2.36
CA MET A 88 28.23 14.62 1.82
C MET A 88 28.13 13.09 1.83
N ASP A 89 29.13 12.38 2.35
CA ASP A 89 29.24 10.91 2.30
C ASP A 89 28.95 10.35 0.90
N THR A 90 29.44 11.05 -0.13
CA THR A 90 29.18 10.72 -1.53
C THR A 90 30.47 10.59 -2.31
N THR A 91 30.41 9.88 -3.44
CA THR A 91 31.58 9.69 -4.31
C THR A 91 31.48 10.57 -5.56
N GLN A 92 32.63 10.90 -6.13
CA GLN A 92 32.71 11.62 -7.41
C GLN A 92 31.92 10.90 -8.51
N ALA A 93 32.00 9.57 -8.56
CA ALA A 93 31.25 8.74 -9.50
C ALA A 93 29.74 8.84 -9.30
N GLN A 94 29.28 8.85 -8.04
CA GLN A 94 27.86 9.01 -7.71
C GLN A 94 27.34 10.40 -8.11
N LEU A 95 28.16 11.44 -7.94
CA LEU A 95 27.80 12.80 -8.30
C LEU A 95 27.60 12.97 -9.80
N VAL A 96 28.49 12.40 -10.63
CA VAL A 96 28.35 12.39 -12.08
C VAL A 96 27.14 11.55 -12.52
N PHE A 97 26.93 10.37 -11.92
CA PHE A 97 25.76 9.55 -12.19
C PHE A 97 24.45 10.29 -11.91
N ASN A 98 24.38 11.00 -10.78
CA ASN A 98 23.22 11.79 -10.38
C ASN A 98 22.99 12.98 -11.32
N TYR A 99 24.06 13.60 -11.85
CA TYR A 99 23.95 14.66 -12.87
C TYR A 99 23.32 14.14 -14.16
N GLU A 100 23.81 13.02 -14.69
CA GLU A 100 23.33 12.46 -15.96
C GLU A 100 21.91 11.89 -15.88
N ASN A 101 21.52 11.37 -14.71
CA ASN A 101 20.25 10.66 -14.55
C ASN A 101 19.17 11.46 -13.81
N ALA A 102 19.49 12.66 -13.31
CA ALA A 102 18.59 13.46 -12.46
C ALA A 102 17.20 13.65 -13.09
N GLU A 103 17.17 14.09 -14.34
CA GLU A 103 15.92 14.35 -15.07
C GLU A 103 15.08 13.08 -15.22
N ARG A 104 15.72 11.99 -15.67
CA ARG A 104 15.05 10.70 -15.86
C ARG A 104 14.48 10.16 -14.56
N LEU A 105 15.23 10.24 -13.46
CA LEU A 105 14.78 9.80 -12.14
C LEU A 105 13.58 10.62 -11.66
N LEU A 106 13.62 11.94 -11.87
CA LEU A 106 12.51 12.85 -11.56
C LEU A 106 11.24 12.49 -12.33
N ILE A 107 11.33 12.36 -13.66
CA ILE A 107 10.19 12.06 -14.53
C ILE A 107 9.61 10.68 -14.21
N THR A 108 10.47 9.66 -14.11
CA THR A 108 10.04 8.28 -13.84
C THR A 108 9.27 8.21 -12.53
N SER A 109 9.77 8.93 -11.52
CA SER A 109 9.16 8.93 -10.21
C SER A 109 7.89 9.76 -10.13
N ALA A 110 7.79 10.87 -10.87
CA ALA A 110 6.55 11.63 -11.01
C ALA A 110 5.44 10.79 -11.68
N LEU A 111 5.79 10.06 -12.75
CA LEU A 111 4.88 9.11 -13.39
C LEU A 111 4.48 7.98 -12.43
N ALA A 112 5.43 7.45 -11.66
CA ALA A 112 5.13 6.43 -10.66
C ALA A 112 4.15 6.95 -9.59
N ILE A 113 4.33 8.17 -9.06
CA ILE A 113 3.39 8.80 -8.13
C ILE A 113 2.00 8.89 -8.74
N LEU A 114 1.89 9.36 -9.99
CA LEU A 114 0.61 9.50 -10.67
C LEU A 114 -0.12 8.14 -10.77
N VAL A 115 0.59 7.10 -11.20
CA VAL A 115 0.05 5.73 -11.28
C VAL A 115 -0.37 5.24 -9.89
N PHE A 116 0.45 5.44 -8.87
CA PHE A 116 0.13 5.05 -7.48
C PHE A 116 -1.08 5.79 -6.93
N ALA A 117 -1.23 7.08 -7.23
CA ALA A 117 -2.39 7.87 -6.82
C ALA A 117 -3.69 7.33 -7.45
N ILE A 118 -3.65 6.98 -8.74
CA ILE A 118 -4.79 6.38 -9.44
C ILE A 118 -5.14 5.02 -8.83
N LEU A 119 -4.15 4.13 -8.67
CA LEU A 119 -4.36 2.81 -8.07
C LEU A 119 -4.92 2.91 -6.65
N ARG A 120 -4.41 3.85 -5.85
CA ARG A 120 -4.91 4.10 -4.49
C ARG A 120 -6.38 4.54 -4.51
N GLY A 121 -6.76 5.44 -5.42
CA GLY A 121 -8.15 5.87 -5.59
C GLY A 121 -9.08 4.70 -5.96
N VAL A 122 -8.64 3.85 -6.90
CA VAL A 122 -9.40 2.66 -7.34
C VAL A 122 -9.59 1.66 -6.19
N PHE A 123 -8.53 1.37 -5.42
CA PHE A 123 -8.63 0.44 -4.29
C PHE A 123 -9.50 0.96 -3.15
N ALA A 124 -9.40 2.25 -2.83
CA ALA A 124 -10.26 2.86 -1.83
C ALA A 124 -11.74 2.71 -2.22
N PHE A 125 -12.07 2.96 -3.50
CA PHE A 125 -13.42 2.78 -4.03
C PHE A 125 -13.90 1.32 -3.95
N LEU A 126 -13.07 0.36 -4.39
CA LEU A 126 -13.41 -1.06 -4.37
C LEU A 126 -13.65 -1.59 -2.94
N GLN A 127 -12.85 -1.13 -1.97
CA GLN A 127 -13.01 -1.49 -0.57
C GLN A 127 -14.37 -1.00 -0.04
N THR A 128 -14.73 0.26 -0.30
CA THR A 128 -16.02 0.83 0.12
C THR A 128 -17.18 0.11 -0.56
N PHE A 129 -17.12 -0.13 -1.87
CA PHE A 129 -18.17 -0.82 -2.62
C PHE A 129 -18.41 -2.25 -2.13
N THR A 130 -17.33 -3.00 -1.87
CA THR A 130 -17.44 -4.38 -1.38
C THR A 130 -17.98 -4.42 0.06
N ALA A 131 -17.59 -3.46 0.90
CA ALA A 131 -18.13 -3.35 2.26
C ALA A 131 -19.64 -3.08 2.25
N GLU A 132 -20.11 -2.17 1.38
CA GLU A 132 -21.53 -1.87 1.22
C GLU A 132 -22.31 -3.10 0.72
N ARG A 133 -21.81 -3.78 -0.31
CA ARG A 133 -22.48 -4.95 -0.90
C ARG A 133 -22.58 -6.12 0.08
N ASN A 134 -21.51 -6.37 0.84
CA ASN A 134 -21.51 -7.43 1.87
C ASN A 134 -22.45 -7.09 3.04
N SER A 135 -22.53 -5.81 3.44
CA SER A 135 -23.45 -5.34 4.47
C SER A 135 -24.91 -5.63 4.09
N GLN A 136 -25.27 -5.33 2.84
CA GLN A 136 -26.61 -5.57 2.32
C GLN A 136 -26.96 -7.06 2.25
N SER A 137 -26.04 -7.93 1.81
CA SER A 137 -26.29 -9.37 1.80
C SER A 137 -26.53 -9.93 3.21
N VAL A 138 -25.78 -9.46 4.21
CA VAL A 138 -25.96 -9.87 5.61
C VAL A 138 -27.30 -9.38 6.16
N ALA A 139 -27.70 -8.14 5.83
CA ALA A 139 -29.00 -7.61 6.25
C ALA A 139 -30.18 -8.37 5.64
N PHE A 140 -30.05 -8.85 4.39
CA PHE A 140 -31.06 -9.69 3.75
C PHE A 140 -31.18 -11.07 4.39
N ASP A 141 -30.06 -11.73 4.69
CA ASP A 141 -30.06 -13.03 5.37
C ASP A 141 -30.68 -12.92 6.79
N MET A 142 -30.34 -11.87 7.55
CA MET A 142 -30.92 -11.63 8.88
C MET A 142 -32.42 -11.30 8.86
N ARG A 143 -32.92 -10.76 7.75
CA ARG A 143 -34.37 -10.51 7.56
C ARG A 143 -35.12 -11.77 7.15
N ASN A 144 -34.42 -12.74 6.60
CA ASN A 144 -35.01 -13.94 6.01
C ASN A 144 -34.91 -15.17 6.94
N GLU A 145 -34.33 -14.99 8.13
CA GLU A 145 -34.38 -15.87 9.31
C GLU A 145 -35.37 -15.33 10.37
#